data_AF-A0A7Y2VBU5-F1
#
_entry.id   AF-A0A7Y2VBU5-F1
#
_cell.length_a   1.000
_cell.length_b   1.000
_cell.length_c   1.000
_cell.angle_alpha   90.00
_cell.angle_beta   90.00
_cell.angle_gamma   90.00
#
_symmetry.space_group_name_H-M   'P 1'
#
loop_
_entity.id
_entity.type
_entity.pdbx_description
1 polymer ?
#
loop_
_entity_poly.entity_id
_entity_poly.type
_entity_poly.pdbx_seq_one_letter_code
_entity_poly.pdbx_strand_id
1 'polypeptide(L)'
;MKTTIIDQQTQIDSLKSKNQTNESVQEESTREKTQISNQENQSETSEDLLWDTSKKIDTFDAYLEFIKSEGLEGKHKKNAIQRLFELGISGWMYSGRTENGEIYSNDQLVKVTWRNNSSQDLDDTLPELGDIVALKSQEARRTYPDFLPRSNQNGIWPLGKSAYVIDVRMEGKTAVILKVVYERP
;
A
#
# COMPACT_ATOMS: atom_id res chain seq x y z
N MET A 1 -7.86 43.85 86.99
CA MET A 1 -9.32 43.66 86.86
C MET A 1 -9.95 44.91 86.29
N LYS A 2 -10.43 44.85 85.04
CA LYS A 2 -11.68 45.47 84.55
C LYS A 2 -11.81 45.13 83.06
N THR A 3 -12.78 44.27 82.81
CA THR A 3 -13.24 43.74 81.53
C THR A 3 -14.33 44.66 80.97
N THR A 4 -14.48 44.79 79.65
CA THR A 4 -15.72 44.99 78.83
C THR A 4 -15.25 45.16 77.36
N ILE A 5 -15.32 44.16 76.47
CA ILE A 5 -16.43 43.65 75.60
C ILE A 5 -16.84 44.61 74.45
N ILE A 6 -17.17 43.99 73.31
CA ILE A 6 -17.92 44.45 72.10
C ILE A 6 -16.98 44.73 70.92
N ASP A 7 -16.81 43.83 69.94
CA ASP A 7 -17.74 43.22 68.97
C ASP A 7 -18.03 44.12 67.75
N GLN A 8 -18.09 43.44 66.61
CA GLN A 8 -18.03 43.90 65.23
C GLN A 8 -19.18 44.87 64.89
N GLN A 9 -18.87 46.03 64.29
CA GLN A 9 -19.75 46.63 63.29
C GLN A 9 -18.99 47.67 62.45
N THR A 10 -18.69 47.25 61.23
CA THR A 10 -18.65 48.01 59.97
C THR A 10 -19.25 49.42 60.03
N GLN A 11 -18.56 50.39 59.41
CA GLN A 11 -19.01 51.72 58.88
C GLN A 11 -18.04 52.83 59.34
N ILE A 12 -17.51 53.74 58.52
CA ILE A 12 -17.92 54.27 57.20
C ILE A 12 -16.67 54.91 56.56
N ASP A 13 -16.46 54.53 55.30
CA ASP A 13 -16.10 55.35 54.15
C ASP A 13 -15.21 56.59 54.33
N SER A 14 -13.98 56.47 53.80
CA SER A 14 -13.43 57.51 52.93
C SER A 14 -13.13 56.92 51.55
N LEU A 15 -14.20 56.81 50.77
CA LEU A 15 -14.26 57.09 49.34
C LEU A 15 -12.96 57.64 48.72
N LYS A 16 -12.35 56.88 47.79
CA LYS A 16 -11.94 57.31 46.43
C LYS A 16 -11.00 56.28 45.78
N SER A 17 -11.55 55.15 45.32
CA SER A 17 -11.32 54.76 43.92
C SER A 17 -12.54 53.99 43.44
N LYS A 18 -13.06 54.46 42.31
CA LYS A 18 -14.38 54.14 41.77
C LYS A 18 -14.46 52.69 41.31
N ASN A 19 -15.54 52.04 41.73
CA ASN A 19 -16.46 51.20 40.95
C ASN A 19 -16.01 50.71 39.57
N GLN A 20 -15.89 49.38 39.49
CA GLN A 20 -16.59 48.48 38.55
C GLN A 20 -16.96 49.04 37.17
N THR A 21 -16.38 48.43 36.13
CA THR A 21 -17.14 47.89 34.99
C THR A 21 -16.40 46.66 34.43
N ASN A 22 -17.12 45.56 34.24
CA ASN A 22 -16.69 44.41 33.44
C ASN A 22 -16.39 44.84 32.00
N GLU A 23 -15.74 43.92 31.26
CA GLU A 23 -15.70 43.79 29.80
C GLU A 23 -14.33 44.05 29.15
N SER A 24 -13.69 42.92 28.83
CA SER A 24 -13.10 42.64 27.52
C SER A 24 -11.88 43.44 27.03
N VAL A 25 -10.95 42.68 26.46
CA VAL A 25 -10.01 43.02 25.37
C VAL A 25 -8.57 43.44 25.77
N GLN A 26 -7.63 42.59 25.30
CA GLN A 26 -6.24 42.84 24.86
C GLN A 26 -5.13 43.01 25.91
N GLU A 27 -4.20 42.04 25.99
CA GLU A 27 -2.83 42.04 25.42
C GLU A 27 -1.85 42.37 26.58
N GLU A 28 -0.86 41.58 26.99
CA GLU A 28 0.22 40.89 26.28
C GLU A 28 1.04 40.11 27.33
N SER A 29 1.79 39.07 26.90
CA SER A 29 2.90 38.42 27.63
C SER A 29 2.49 37.54 28.83
N THR A 30 2.82 36.26 28.95
CA THR A 30 4.03 35.56 28.54
C THR A 30 3.72 34.08 28.40
N ARG A 31 4.24 33.51 27.31
CA ARG A 31 4.23 32.09 26.96
C ARG A 31 5.23 31.36 27.84
N GLU A 32 4.83 30.26 28.48
CA GLU A 32 5.71 29.12 28.73
C GLU A 32 4.90 27.82 28.80
N LYS A 33 4.61 27.33 27.58
CA LYS A 33 4.59 25.93 27.15
C LYS A 33 4.21 24.88 28.22
N THR A 34 2.93 24.79 28.53
CA THR A 34 2.29 23.47 28.63
C THR A 34 2.18 22.95 27.20
N GLN A 35 3.23 22.32 26.69
CA GLN A 35 3.14 21.49 25.48
C GLN A 35 2.27 20.29 25.82
N ILE A 36 0.96 20.48 25.74
CA ILE A 36 0.04 19.40 25.40
C ILE A 36 0.56 18.90 24.06
N SER A 37 1.23 17.75 24.10
CA SER A 37 1.56 16.98 22.93
C SER A 37 0.23 16.72 22.23
N ASN A 38 -0.06 17.53 21.21
CA ASN A 38 -0.88 17.09 20.10
C ASN A 38 -0.07 15.98 19.44
N GLN A 39 -0.14 14.76 20.00
CA GLN A 39 0.00 13.59 19.17
C GLN A 39 -1.10 13.74 18.13
N GLU A 40 -0.69 14.10 16.91
CA GLU A 40 -1.48 13.81 15.74
C GLU A 40 -1.84 12.33 15.85
N ASN A 41 -3.05 12.04 16.32
CA ASN A 41 -3.72 10.80 15.99
C ASN A 41 -3.90 10.87 14.47
N GLN A 42 -2.84 10.55 13.73
CA GLN A 42 -2.95 10.20 12.33
C GLN A 42 -3.87 9.00 12.34
N SER A 43 -5.14 9.24 12.02
CA SER A 43 -6.10 8.17 11.81
C SER A 43 -5.48 7.25 10.79
N GLU A 44 -5.06 6.05 11.21
CA GLU A 44 -4.54 5.06 10.28
C GLU A 44 -5.56 4.86 9.17
N THR A 45 -5.11 5.05 7.94
CA THR A 45 -5.96 4.82 6.78
C THR A 45 -6.18 3.32 6.62
N SER A 46 -7.25 2.93 5.91
CA SER A 46 -7.43 1.52 5.53
C SER A 46 -6.23 0.95 4.77
N GLU A 47 -5.52 1.80 4.00
CA GLU A 47 -4.27 1.43 3.33
C GLU A 47 -3.16 1.09 4.35
N ASP A 48 -2.96 1.92 5.37
CA ASP A 48 -1.93 1.69 6.38
C ASP A 48 -2.20 0.40 7.19
N LEU A 49 -3.47 0.12 7.53
CA LEU A 49 -3.86 -1.12 8.20
C LEU A 49 -3.62 -2.38 7.34
N LEU A 50 -3.95 -2.34 6.05
CA LEU A 50 -3.68 -3.43 5.12
C LEU A 50 -2.19 -3.64 4.93
N TRP A 51 -1.42 -2.55 4.87
CA TRP A 51 0.03 -2.61 4.76
C TRP A 51 0.66 -3.26 6.00
N ASP A 52 0.24 -2.85 7.20
CA ASP A 52 0.70 -3.43 8.45
C ASP A 52 0.33 -4.91 8.58
N THR A 53 -0.87 -5.27 8.14
CA THR A 53 -1.30 -6.68 8.07
C THR A 53 -0.41 -7.48 7.12
N SER A 54 -0.12 -6.95 5.93
CA SER A 54 0.73 -7.61 4.94
C SER A 54 2.16 -7.81 5.47
N LYS A 55 2.72 -6.81 6.15
CA LYS A 55 4.02 -6.90 6.83
C LYS A 55 4.03 -7.91 7.97
N LYS A 56 2.91 -8.06 8.69
CA LYS A 56 2.81 -9.03 9.79
C LYS A 56 2.73 -10.47 9.28
N ILE A 57 2.04 -10.68 8.16
CA ILE A 57 1.95 -12.00 7.50
C ILE A 57 3.27 -12.32 6.77
N ASP A 58 3.86 -11.34 6.09
CA ASP A 58 5.14 -11.41 5.38
C ASP A 58 5.27 -12.59 4.40
N THR A 59 4.23 -12.82 3.60
CA THR A 59 4.22 -13.84 2.54
C THR A 59 4.07 -13.21 1.17
N PHE A 60 4.52 -13.91 0.13
CA PHE A 60 4.39 -13.45 -1.26
C PHE A 60 2.92 -13.17 -1.62
N ASP A 61 2.02 -14.08 -1.25
CA ASP A 61 0.59 -13.97 -1.51
C ASP A 61 -0.03 -12.76 -0.77
N ALA A 62 0.38 -12.46 0.47
CA ALA A 62 -0.10 -11.28 1.20
C ALA A 62 0.24 -9.95 0.49
N TYR A 63 1.45 -9.84 -0.06
CA TYR A 63 1.84 -8.65 -0.81
C TYR A 63 1.15 -8.56 -2.19
N LEU A 64 0.89 -9.69 -2.84
CA LEU A 64 0.04 -9.70 -4.04
C LEU A 64 -1.39 -9.24 -3.72
N GLU A 65 -1.98 -9.71 -2.64
CA GLU A 65 -3.31 -9.27 -2.18
C GLU A 65 -3.34 -7.77 -1.87
N PHE A 66 -2.30 -7.26 -1.20
CA PHE A 66 -2.14 -5.83 -0.98
C PHE A 66 -2.13 -5.05 -2.30
N ILE A 67 -1.37 -5.49 -3.30
CA ILE A 67 -1.30 -4.84 -4.62
C ILE A 67 -2.66 -4.85 -5.33
N LYS A 68 -3.42 -5.94 -5.21
CA LYS A 68 -4.75 -6.10 -5.80
C LYS A 68 -5.81 -5.17 -5.20
N SER A 69 -5.60 -4.70 -3.98
CA SER A 69 -6.60 -3.92 -3.26
C SER A 69 -6.95 -2.61 -3.99
N GLU A 70 -8.24 -2.46 -4.30
CA GLU A 70 -8.79 -1.29 -4.98
C GLU A 70 -8.99 -0.13 -3.99
N GLY A 71 -9.01 1.10 -4.51
CA GLY A 71 -9.33 2.29 -3.71
C GLY A 71 -8.22 2.77 -2.78
N LEU A 72 -7.01 2.20 -2.87
CA LEU A 72 -5.84 2.71 -2.13
C LEU A 72 -5.10 3.77 -2.95
N GLU A 73 -4.59 4.81 -2.28
CA GLU A 73 -3.81 5.89 -2.90
C GLU A 73 -2.45 5.38 -3.42
N GLY A 74 -2.04 4.18 -2.97
CA GLY A 74 -0.87 3.47 -3.48
C GLY A 74 0.43 3.89 -2.80
N LYS A 75 0.34 4.57 -1.65
CA LYS A 75 1.45 4.98 -0.79
C LYS A 75 2.44 3.84 -0.54
N HIS A 76 1.97 2.61 -0.34
CA HIS A 76 2.83 1.46 -0.04
C HIS A 76 3.00 0.48 -1.21
N LYS A 77 2.38 0.70 -2.38
CA LYS A 77 2.44 -0.24 -3.52
C LYS A 77 3.87 -0.52 -3.98
N LYS A 78 4.72 0.50 -4.04
CA LYS A 78 6.14 0.34 -4.39
C LYS A 78 6.88 -0.57 -3.41
N ASN A 79 6.60 -0.43 -2.11
CA ASN A 79 7.22 -1.24 -1.06
C ASN A 79 6.73 -2.69 -1.14
N ALA A 80 5.43 -2.91 -1.39
CA ALA A 80 4.87 -4.25 -1.61
C ALA A 80 5.53 -4.94 -2.82
N ILE A 81 5.66 -4.23 -3.95
CA ILE A 81 6.35 -4.76 -5.15
C ILE A 81 7.80 -5.10 -4.83
N GLN A 82 8.54 -4.21 -4.15
CA GLN A 82 9.91 -4.50 -3.73
C GLN A 82 9.98 -5.78 -2.89
N ARG A 83 9.04 -5.96 -1.96
CA ARG A 83 9.00 -7.14 -1.11
C ARG A 83 8.71 -8.42 -1.88
N LEU A 84 7.92 -8.38 -2.96
CA LEU A 84 7.78 -9.51 -3.89
C LEU A 84 9.13 -9.93 -4.50
N PHE A 85 10.00 -8.98 -4.86
CA PHE A 85 11.33 -9.31 -5.38
C PHE A 85 12.24 -9.95 -4.32
N GLU A 86 12.10 -9.57 -3.07
CA GLU A 86 12.89 -10.12 -1.95
C GLU A 86 12.45 -11.54 -1.58
N LEU A 87 11.13 -11.79 -1.58
CA LEU A 87 10.55 -13.10 -1.24
C LEU A 87 10.55 -14.08 -2.42
N GLY A 88 10.43 -13.57 -3.63
CA GLY A 88 10.25 -14.37 -4.84
C GLY A 88 11.54 -14.78 -5.54
N ILE A 89 11.34 -15.36 -6.72
CA ILE A 89 12.34 -15.55 -7.76
C ILE A 89 11.77 -14.98 -9.06
N SER A 90 12.62 -14.33 -9.86
CA SER A 90 12.21 -13.78 -11.15
C SER A 90 12.78 -14.59 -12.30
N GLY A 91 11.99 -14.80 -13.36
CA GLY A 91 12.45 -15.48 -14.56
C GLY A 91 11.61 -15.18 -15.78
N TRP A 92 12.22 -15.38 -16.95
CA TRP A 92 11.62 -15.25 -18.26
C TRP A 92 10.86 -16.52 -18.65
N MET A 93 9.74 -16.38 -19.32
CA MET A 93 9.01 -17.51 -19.88
C MET A 93 8.19 -17.09 -21.09
N TYR A 94 7.98 -18.03 -22.00
CA TYR A 94 6.98 -17.90 -23.04
C TYR A 94 5.58 -17.89 -22.42
N SER A 95 4.73 -16.95 -22.82
CA SER A 95 3.35 -16.84 -22.35
C SER A 95 2.30 -17.10 -23.42
N GLY A 96 2.68 -17.07 -24.69
CA GLY A 96 1.81 -17.39 -25.82
C GLY A 96 2.20 -16.67 -27.10
N ARG A 97 1.31 -16.73 -28.10
CA ARG A 97 1.45 -15.99 -29.36
C ARG A 97 0.39 -14.92 -29.51
N THR A 98 0.66 -13.92 -30.32
CA THR A 98 -0.32 -12.98 -30.82
C THR A 98 -0.69 -13.26 -32.26
N GLU A 99 -1.94 -12.96 -32.60
CA GLU A 99 -2.50 -12.93 -33.95
C GLU A 99 -3.30 -11.63 -34.07
N ASN A 100 -3.03 -10.82 -35.10
CA ASN A 100 -3.68 -9.52 -35.32
C ASN A 100 -3.63 -8.53 -34.14
N GLY A 101 -2.61 -8.64 -33.28
CA GLY A 101 -2.43 -7.76 -32.12
C GLY A 101 -3.13 -8.24 -30.85
N GLU A 102 -3.86 -9.35 -30.90
CA GLU A 102 -4.51 -9.99 -29.77
C GLU A 102 -3.78 -11.28 -29.39
N ILE A 103 -3.89 -11.73 -28.14
CA ILE A 103 -3.29 -13.01 -27.74
C ILE A 103 -4.12 -14.16 -28.32
N TYR A 104 -3.44 -15.12 -28.95
CA TYR A 104 -4.06 -16.30 -29.52
C TYR A 104 -4.41 -17.28 -28.39
N SER A 105 -5.70 -17.36 -28.06
CA SER A 105 -6.22 -18.07 -26.87
C SER A 105 -5.78 -19.53 -26.78
N ASN A 106 -5.67 -20.24 -27.91
CA ASN A 106 -5.25 -21.65 -27.96
C ASN A 106 -3.77 -21.87 -27.59
N ASP A 107 -2.94 -20.83 -27.60
CA ASP A 107 -1.50 -20.90 -27.28
C ASP A 107 -1.16 -20.07 -26.03
N GLN A 108 -2.18 -19.58 -25.33
CA GLN A 108 -2.00 -18.76 -24.14
C GLN A 108 -1.69 -19.64 -22.91
N LEU A 109 -0.51 -19.45 -22.33
CA LEU A 109 -0.06 -20.20 -21.14
C LEU A 109 -0.43 -19.52 -19.82
N VAL A 110 -0.75 -18.23 -19.85
CA VAL A 110 -1.06 -17.42 -18.66
C VAL A 110 -2.35 -16.64 -18.86
N LYS A 111 -3.15 -16.51 -17.81
CA LYS A 111 -4.27 -15.56 -17.77
C LYS A 111 -3.93 -14.38 -16.89
N VAL A 112 -4.39 -13.20 -17.27
CA VAL A 112 -4.34 -12.02 -16.41
C VAL A 112 -5.48 -12.15 -15.40
N THR A 113 -5.13 -12.16 -14.12
CA THR A 113 -6.10 -12.30 -13.01
C THR A 113 -6.42 -10.97 -12.33
N TRP A 114 -5.55 -9.98 -12.52
CA TRP A 114 -5.77 -8.62 -12.05
C TRP A 114 -4.90 -7.66 -12.85
N ARG A 115 -5.47 -6.50 -13.15
CA ARG A 115 -4.81 -5.35 -13.77
C ARG A 115 -5.28 -4.09 -13.08
N ASN A 116 -4.35 -3.19 -12.77
CA ASN A 116 -4.67 -1.94 -12.10
C ASN A 116 -5.68 -1.13 -12.94
N ASN A 117 -6.77 -0.70 -12.31
CA ASN A 117 -7.85 0.10 -12.93
C ASN A 117 -8.58 -0.60 -14.09
N SER A 118 -8.57 -1.93 -14.18
CA SER A 118 -9.39 -2.65 -15.16
C SER A 118 -10.65 -3.20 -14.50
N SER A 119 -11.81 -2.91 -15.10
CA SER A 119 -13.09 -3.56 -14.79
C SER A 119 -13.52 -4.57 -15.86
N GLN A 120 -12.66 -4.81 -16.86
CA GLN A 120 -12.94 -5.68 -18.00
C GLN A 120 -12.65 -7.14 -17.68
N ASP A 121 -13.22 -8.03 -18.49
CA ASP A 121 -12.79 -9.43 -18.52
C ASP A 121 -11.35 -9.52 -19.03
N LEU A 122 -10.52 -10.27 -18.32
CA LEU A 122 -9.07 -10.33 -18.53
C LEU A 122 -8.59 -11.69 -19.06
N ASP A 123 -9.48 -12.68 -19.21
CA ASP A 123 -9.06 -14.07 -19.44
C ASP A 123 -8.26 -14.25 -20.75
N ASP A 124 -8.62 -13.52 -21.81
CA ASP A 124 -7.96 -13.54 -23.13
C ASP A 124 -7.28 -12.22 -23.47
N THR A 125 -6.78 -11.51 -22.46
CA THR A 125 -6.02 -10.27 -22.66
C THR A 125 -4.52 -10.51 -22.76
N LEU A 126 -3.85 -9.69 -23.58
CA LEU A 126 -2.38 -9.68 -23.65
C LEU A 126 -1.83 -9.18 -22.29
N PRO A 127 -0.94 -9.92 -21.62
CA PRO A 127 -0.36 -9.47 -20.36
C PRO A 127 0.51 -8.22 -20.53
N GLU A 128 0.47 -7.36 -19.52
CA GLU A 128 1.18 -6.08 -19.47
C GLU A 128 2.06 -5.99 -18.22
N LEU A 129 3.01 -5.05 -18.24
CA LEU A 129 3.83 -4.74 -17.08
C LEU A 129 2.93 -4.36 -15.89
N GLY A 130 3.14 -5.01 -14.75
CA GLY A 130 2.39 -4.76 -13.53
C GLY A 130 1.11 -5.57 -13.38
N ASP A 131 0.78 -6.43 -14.35
CA ASP A 131 -0.31 -7.40 -14.20
C ASP A 131 0.03 -8.46 -13.15
N ILE A 132 -1.02 -9.03 -12.56
CA ILE A 132 -0.91 -10.28 -11.80
C ILE A 132 -1.52 -11.39 -12.64
N VAL A 133 -0.72 -12.40 -12.93
CA VAL A 133 -1.06 -13.50 -13.82
C VAL A 133 -1.09 -14.83 -13.08
N ALA A 134 -1.79 -15.80 -13.66
CA ALA A 134 -1.77 -17.21 -13.23
C ALA A 134 -1.60 -18.11 -14.44
N LEU A 135 -1.06 -19.31 -14.25
CA LEU A 135 -0.96 -20.31 -15.32
C LEU A 135 -2.37 -20.76 -15.77
N LYS A 136 -2.61 -20.75 -17.08
CA LYS A 136 -3.76 -21.44 -17.72
C LYS A 136 -3.48 -22.93 -17.87
N SER A 137 -2.20 -23.32 -17.98
CA SER A 137 -1.81 -24.73 -18.15
C SER A 137 -2.08 -25.58 -16.90
N GLN A 138 -2.33 -26.87 -17.11
CA GLN A 138 -2.44 -27.87 -16.02
C GLN A 138 -1.09 -28.32 -15.45
N GLU A 139 0.00 -27.71 -15.89
CA GLU A 139 1.36 -28.05 -15.48
C GLU A 139 2.10 -26.80 -15.01
N ALA A 140 3.03 -27.00 -14.07
CA ALA A 140 4.00 -25.99 -13.68
C ALA A 140 4.90 -25.62 -14.87
N ARG A 141 5.36 -24.36 -14.93
CA ARG A 141 6.15 -23.86 -16.07
C ARG A 141 7.57 -23.50 -15.68
N ARG A 142 8.52 -23.87 -16.54
CA ARG A 142 9.92 -23.47 -16.37
C ARG A 142 10.06 -21.99 -16.67
N THR A 143 10.89 -21.32 -15.89
CA THR A 143 11.36 -19.97 -16.16
C THR A 143 12.87 -19.97 -16.35
N TYR A 144 13.37 -18.99 -17.08
CA TYR A 144 14.75 -18.88 -17.51
C TYR A 144 15.38 -17.60 -16.96
N PRO A 145 16.68 -17.57 -16.69
CA PRO A 145 17.32 -16.38 -16.12
C PRO A 145 17.39 -15.25 -17.15
N ASP A 146 17.50 -15.61 -18.43
CA ASP A 146 17.65 -14.71 -19.56
C ASP A 146 16.44 -14.80 -20.51
N PHE A 147 16.20 -13.71 -21.24
CA PHE A 147 15.10 -13.59 -22.21
C PHE A 147 15.17 -14.65 -23.32
N LEU A 148 16.39 -14.99 -23.78
CA LEU A 148 16.63 -16.07 -24.73
C LEU A 148 17.24 -17.27 -24.00
N PRO A 149 16.49 -18.37 -23.80
CA PRO A 149 16.95 -19.49 -22.99
C PRO A 149 18.11 -20.20 -23.69
N ARG A 150 19.33 -20.04 -23.17
CA ARG A 150 20.52 -20.73 -23.71
C ARG A 150 20.69 -22.17 -23.22
N SER A 151 19.92 -22.60 -22.22
CA SER A 151 19.66 -24.00 -21.79
C SER A 151 19.40 -24.10 -20.28
N ASN A 152 19.85 -23.13 -19.49
CA ASN A 152 19.72 -23.18 -18.03
C ASN A 152 18.37 -22.66 -17.55
N GLN A 153 17.68 -23.49 -16.77
CA GLN A 153 16.47 -23.11 -16.06
C GLN A 153 16.83 -22.28 -14.80
N ASN A 154 16.06 -21.24 -14.53
CA ASN A 154 16.17 -20.43 -13.32
C ASN A 154 15.27 -20.95 -12.18
N GLY A 155 14.05 -21.38 -12.51
CA GLY A 155 13.13 -21.97 -11.54
C GLY A 155 11.89 -22.56 -12.20
N ILE A 156 11.03 -23.20 -11.40
CA ILE A 156 9.72 -23.71 -11.82
C ILE A 156 8.67 -22.83 -11.16
N TRP A 157 7.83 -22.16 -11.95
CA TRP A 157 6.63 -21.49 -11.44
C TRP A 157 5.56 -22.55 -11.14
N PRO A 158 5.18 -22.74 -9.86
CA PRO A 158 4.24 -23.80 -9.48
C PRO A 158 2.82 -23.57 -10.01
N LEU A 159 2.11 -24.67 -10.27
CA LEU A 159 0.70 -24.63 -10.63
C LEU A 159 -0.13 -24.02 -9.49
N GLY A 160 -1.13 -23.19 -9.84
CA GLY A 160 -2.05 -22.57 -8.88
C GLY A 160 -1.48 -21.34 -8.15
N LYS A 161 -0.19 -21.02 -8.33
CA LYS A 161 0.42 -19.82 -7.76
C LYS A 161 0.32 -18.64 -8.72
N SER A 162 0.04 -17.45 -8.18
CA SER A 162 0.07 -16.20 -8.96
C SER A 162 1.50 -15.69 -9.11
N ALA A 163 1.72 -14.89 -10.15
CA ALA A 163 2.97 -14.18 -10.38
C ALA A 163 2.70 -12.73 -10.76
N TYR A 164 3.67 -11.85 -10.49
CA TYR A 164 3.62 -10.44 -10.87
C TYR A 164 4.49 -10.21 -12.11
N VAL A 165 3.95 -9.56 -13.13
CA VAL A 165 4.64 -9.29 -14.40
C VAL A 165 5.55 -8.07 -14.24
N ILE A 166 6.83 -8.27 -14.52
CA ILE A 166 7.88 -7.25 -14.33
C ILE A 166 8.57 -6.83 -15.64
N ASP A 167 8.33 -7.54 -16.74
CA ASP A 167 8.71 -7.14 -18.10
C ASP A 167 7.85 -7.94 -19.11
N VAL A 168 7.57 -7.36 -20.27
CA VAL A 168 6.84 -7.99 -21.38
C VAL A 168 7.59 -7.68 -22.67
N ARG A 169 7.91 -8.72 -23.44
CA ARG A 169 8.64 -8.58 -24.69
C ARG A 169 8.06 -9.44 -25.79
N MET A 170 8.11 -8.91 -26.99
CA MET A 170 7.81 -9.67 -28.21
C MET A 170 9.09 -10.30 -28.76
N GLU A 171 9.06 -11.60 -29.02
CA GLU A 171 10.06 -12.29 -29.82
C GLU A 171 9.54 -12.49 -31.24
N GLY A 172 10.23 -11.90 -32.21
CA GLY A 172 9.73 -11.81 -33.58
C GLY A 172 8.47 -10.96 -33.67
N LYS A 173 7.51 -11.38 -34.52
CA LYS A 173 6.25 -10.66 -34.74
C LYS A 173 5.08 -11.17 -33.89
N THR A 174 5.23 -12.33 -33.25
CA THR A 174 4.09 -13.05 -32.69
C THR A 174 4.32 -13.65 -31.31
N ALA A 175 5.53 -14.01 -30.89
CA ALA A 175 5.70 -14.65 -29.58
C ALA A 175 5.74 -13.60 -28.46
N VAL A 176 4.98 -13.85 -27.39
CA VAL A 176 4.95 -13.05 -26.17
C VAL A 176 5.76 -13.76 -25.10
N ILE A 177 6.76 -13.06 -24.57
CA ILE A 177 7.62 -13.55 -23.51
C ILE A 177 7.48 -12.60 -22.32
N LEU A 178 7.22 -13.16 -21.15
CA LEU A 178 7.09 -12.41 -19.91
C LEU A 178 8.32 -12.63 -19.05
N LYS A 179 8.72 -11.59 -18.33
CA LYS A 179 9.48 -11.76 -17.10
C LYS A 179 8.50 -11.62 -15.94
N VAL A 180 8.46 -12.63 -15.08
CA VAL A 180 7.58 -12.66 -13.92
C VAL A 180 8.40 -12.85 -12.64
N VAL A 181 7.89 -12.34 -11.53
CA VAL A 181 8.31 -12.73 -10.18
C VAL A 181 7.23 -13.59 -9.54
N TYR A 182 7.62 -14.69 -8.92
CA TYR A 182 6.72 -15.67 -8.30
C TYR A 182 7.34 -16.24 -7.02
N GLU A 183 6.49 -16.83 -6.17
CA GLU A 183 6.93 -17.47 -4.93
C GLU A 183 7.82 -18.68 -5.21
N ARG A 184 8.89 -18.85 -4.41
CA ARG A 184 9.75 -20.02 -4.51
C ARG A 184 8.96 -21.28 -4.09
N PRO A 185 9.12 -22.41 -4.78
CA PRO A 185 8.54 -23.68 -4.35
C PRO A 185 9.08 -24.15 -2.99
#